data_AF-A0A343VR86-F1
#
_entry.id   AF-A0A343VR86-F1
#
_cell.length_a   1.000
_cell.length_b   1.000
_cell.length_c   1.000
_cell.angle_alpha   90.00
_cell.angle_beta   90.00
_cell.angle_gamma   90.00
#
_symmetry.space_group_name_H-M   'P 1'
#
loop_
_entity.id
_entity.type
_entity.pdbx_description
1 polymer ?
#
loop_
_entity_poly.entity_id
_entity_poly.type
_entity_poly.pdbx_seq_one_letter_code
_entity_poly.pdbx_strand_id
1 'polypeptide(L)' 'MDTQTAEQLGRQARVADQPASPFANPEMYVELDGARVGEKTHLMEAFSRGWHGVNSRLADQQLDAEEL' A
#
# COMPACT_ATOMS: atom_id res chain seq x y z
N MET A 1 9.57 -6.98 -8.73
CA MET A 1 8.23 -7.06 -8.09
C MET A 1 7.14 -6.73 -9.09
N ASP A 2 5.93 -7.27 -8.91
CA ASP A 2 4.74 -6.90 -9.69
C ASP A 2 3.79 -5.97 -8.92
N THR A 3 2.81 -5.40 -9.64
CA THR A 3 1.80 -4.48 -9.10
C THR A 3 0.99 -5.08 -7.96
N GLN A 4 0.60 -6.37 -8.07
CA GLN A 4 -0.23 -7.02 -7.07
C GLN A 4 0.51 -7.20 -5.74
N THR A 5 1.80 -7.54 -5.81
CA THR A 5 2.67 -7.65 -4.65
C THR A 5 2.88 -6.28 -3.99
N ALA A 6 3.14 -5.24 -4.77
CA ALA A 6 3.29 -3.88 -4.24
C ALA A 6 2.00 -3.38 -3.53
N GLU A 7 0.82 -3.64 -4.10
CA GLU A 7 -0.46 -3.36 -3.45
C GLU A 7 -0.64 -4.14 -2.14
N GLN A 8 -0.23 -5.41 -2.12
CA GLN A 8 -0.32 -6.22 -0.90
C GLN A 8 0.60 -5.68 0.20
N LEU A 9 1.81 -5.26 -0.14
CA LEU A 9 2.74 -4.62 0.79
C LEU A 9 2.16 -3.31 1.34
N GLY A 10 1.47 -2.52 0.50
CA GLY A 10 0.74 -1.33 0.94
C GLY A 10 -0.33 -1.64 1.98
N ARG A 11 -1.14 -2.69 1.73
CA ARG A 11 -2.16 -3.16 2.69
C ARG A 11 -1.54 -3.59 4.02
N GLN A 12 -0.46 -4.36 3.97
CA GLN A 12 0.25 -4.85 5.16
C GLN A 12 0.89 -3.71 5.96
N ALA A 13 1.52 -2.74 5.29
CA ALA A 13 2.08 -1.56 5.93
C ALA A 13 1.00 -0.79 6.70
N ARG A 14 -0.20 -0.64 6.12
CA ARG A 14 -1.31 0.02 6.82
C ARG A 14 -1.79 -0.75 8.05
N VAL A 15 -1.92 -2.08 7.96
CA VAL A 15 -2.29 -2.94 9.09
C VAL A 15 -1.25 -2.89 10.20
N ALA A 16 0.03 -2.74 9.84
CA ALA A 16 1.15 -2.58 10.77
C ALA A 16 1.34 -1.12 11.26
N ASP A 17 0.42 -0.22 10.96
CA ASP A 17 0.46 1.21 11.28
C ASP A 17 1.73 1.95 10.80
N GLN A 18 2.28 1.48 9.68
CA GLN A 18 3.40 2.12 9.00
C GLN A 18 2.90 3.25 8.08
N PRO A 19 3.73 4.28 7.81
CA PRO A 19 3.35 5.38 6.93
C PRO A 19 3.07 4.91 5.50
N ALA A 20 2.29 5.71 4.76
CA ALA A 20 1.98 5.52 3.34
C ALA A 20 3.19 5.84 2.42
N SER A 21 4.40 5.48 2.84
CA SER A 21 5.64 5.74 2.12
C SER A 21 6.26 4.40 1.70
N PRO A 22 6.36 4.11 0.39
CA PRO A 22 7.05 2.93 -0.11
C PRO A 22 8.50 2.83 0.40
N PHE A 23 9.17 3.96 0.63
CA PHE A 23 10.54 3.99 1.14
C PHE A 23 10.67 3.60 2.61
N ALA A 24 9.56 3.57 3.36
CA ALA A 24 9.53 3.08 4.74
C ALA A 24 9.37 1.55 4.81
N ASN A 25 9.04 0.89 3.70
CA ASN A 25 8.94 -0.56 3.60
C ASN A 25 10.26 -1.13 3.01
N PRO A 26 10.99 -2.01 3.71
CA PRO A 26 12.28 -2.51 3.24
C PRO A 26 12.23 -3.26 1.90
N GLU A 27 11.16 -4.02 1.65
CA GLU A 27 10.99 -4.79 0.40
C GLU A 27 10.76 -3.85 -0.78
N MET A 28 9.92 -2.82 -0.60
CA MET A 28 9.72 -1.76 -1.58
C MET A 28 11.00 -0.95 -1.80
N TYR A 29 11.76 -0.64 -0.74
CA TYR A 29 13.01 0.11 -0.86
C TYR A 29 14.02 -0.59 -1.77
N VAL A 30 14.25 -1.89 -1.55
CA VAL A 30 15.18 -2.70 -2.35
C VAL A 30 14.74 -2.75 -3.82
N GLU A 31 13.45 -2.95 -4.06
CA GLU A 31 12.92 -3.00 -5.43
C GLU A 31 13.03 -1.65 -6.14
N LEU A 32 12.73 -0.56 -5.43
CA LEU A 32 12.75 0.78 -6.00
C LEU A 32 14.16 1.33 -6.21
N ASP A 33 15.20 0.82 -5.55
CA ASP A 33 16.57 1.32 -5.72
C ASP A 33 17.06 1.09 -7.17
N GLY A 34 16.83 -0.11 -7.71
CA GLY A 34 17.30 -0.52 -9.04
C GLY A 34 16.33 -0.36 -10.22
N ALA A 35 15.05 -0.06 -9.97
CA ALA A 35 14.03 0.01 -11.01
C ALA A 35 14.19 1.21 -11.96
N ARG A 36 13.68 1.12 -13.20
CA ARG A 36 13.62 2.29 -14.11
C ARG A 36 12.59 3.29 -13.60
N VAL A 37 12.75 4.58 -13.91
CA VAL A 37 11.87 5.65 -13.40
C VAL A 37 10.37 5.35 -13.61
N GLY A 38 9.98 4.84 -14.79
CA GLY A 38 8.57 4.48 -15.06
C GLY A 38 8.07 3.29 -14.22
N GLU A 39 8.92 2.29 -14.00
CA GLU A 39 8.60 1.13 -13.16
C GLU A 39 8.51 1.53 -11.69
N LYS A 40 9.39 2.44 -11.21
CA LYS A 40 9.32 3.01 -9.86
C LYS A 40 7.97 3.67 -9.63
N THR A 41 7.52 4.53 -10.53
CA THR A 41 6.24 5.23 -10.39
C THR A 41 5.07 4.25 -10.30
N HIS A 42 5.01 3.24 -11.17
CA HIS A 42 3.95 2.23 -11.11
C HIS A 42 3.94 1.43 -9.81
N LEU A 43 5.10 1.02 -9.30
CA LEU A 43 5.20 0.28 -8.04
C LEU A 43 4.85 1.15 -6.83
N MET A 44 5.24 2.44 -6.83
CA MET A 44 4.86 3.39 -5.78
C MET A 44 3.35 3.64 -5.77
N GLU A 45 2.74 3.84 -6.94
CA GLU A 45 1.28 3.99 -7.05
C GLU A 45 0.52 2.75 -6.59
N ALA A 46 1.01 1.56 -6.93
CA ALA A 46 0.46 0.29 -6.48
C ALA A 46 0.49 0.17 -4.95
N PHE A 47 1.65 0.46 -4.34
CA PHE A 47 1.77 0.47 -2.88
C PHE A 47 0.80 1.46 -2.22
N SER A 48 0.75 2.71 -2.71
CA SER A 48 -0.17 3.72 -2.18
C SER A 48 -1.63 3.29 -2.30
N ARG A 49 -2.02 2.68 -3.42
CA ARG A 49 -3.38 2.15 -3.62
C ARG A 49 -3.73 1.09 -2.58
N GLY A 50 -2.80 0.17 -2.31
CA GLY A 50 -2.96 -0.84 -1.26
C GLY A 50 -3.14 -0.23 0.13
N TRP A 51 -2.27 0.73 0.48
CA TRP A 51 -2.29 1.40 1.78
C TRP A 51 -3.61 2.16 2.02
N HIS A 52 -4.06 2.93 1.03
CA HIS A 52 -5.32 3.68 1.11
C HIS A 52 -6.56 2.78 1.00
N GLY A 53 -6.50 1.67 0.26
CA GLY A 53 -7.63 0.75 0.11
C GLY A 53 -8.08 0.08 1.41
N VAL A 54 -7.19 -0.05 2.39
CA VAL A 54 -7.57 -0.54 3.74
C VAL A 54 -8.42 0.50 4.48
N ASN A 55 -8.18 1.80 4.30
CA ASN A 55 -9.01 2.84 4.93
C ASN A 55 -10.44 2.81 4.39
N SER A 56 -10.64 2.61 3.08
CA SER A 56 -11.99 2.48 2.52
C SER A 56 -12.73 1.29 3.10
N ARG A 57 -12.06 0.13 3.21
CA ARG A 57 -12.69 -1.07 3.77
C ARG A 57 -13.02 -0.94 5.26
N LEU A 58 -12.13 -0.32 6.04
CA LEU A 58 -12.37 -0.07 7.46
C LEU A 58 -13.46 0.99 7.69
N ALA A 59 -13.52 2.02 6.84
CA ALA A 59 -14.59 3.01 6.86
C ALA A 59 -15.94 2.38 6.53
N ASP A 60 -16.01 1.54 5.48
CA ASP A 60 -17.21 0.80 5.12
C ASP A 60 -17.66 -0.13 6.27
N GLN A 61 -16.72 -0.84 6.92
CA GLN A 61 -17.03 -1.70 8.07
C GLN A 61 -17.45 -0.94 9.34
N GLN A 62 -16.99 0.29 9.55
CA GLN A 62 -17.46 1.14 10.66
C GLN A 62 -18.87 1.64 10.40
N LEU A 63 -19.18 2.05 9.17
CA LEU A 63 -20.53 2.46 8.79
C LEU A 63 -21.55 1.33 8.98
N ASP A 64 -21.21 0.11 8.55
CA ASP A 64 -22.07 -1.08 8.74
C ASP A 64 -22.30 -1.44 10.23
N ALA A 65 -21.35 -1.12 11.12
CA ALA A 65 -21.42 -1.43 12.54
C ALA A 65 -22.20 -0.39 13.37
N GLU A 66 -22.32 0.85 12.89
CA GLU A 66 -23.07 1.94 13.55
C GLU A 66 -24.57 1.97 13.16
N GLU A 67 -24.98 1.19 12.15
CA GLU A 67 -26.39 1.06 11.73
C GLU A 67 -27.15 -0.13 12.39
N LEU A 68 -26.55 -0.81 13.38
CA LEU A 68 -27.15 -1.90 14.19
C LEU A 68 -27.40 -1.48 15.65
#